data_AF-K1RI88-F1
#
_entry.id   AF-K1RI88-F1
#
_cell.length_a   1.000
_cell.length_b   1.000
_cell.length_c   1.000
_cell.angle_alpha   90.00
_cell.angle_beta   90.00
_cell.angle_gamma   90.00
#
_symmetry.space_group_name_H-M   'P 1'
#
loop_
_entity.id
_entity.type
_entity.pdbx_description
1 polymer ?
#
loop_
_entity_poly.entity_id
_entity_poly.type
_entity_poly.pdbx_seq_one_letter_code
_entity_poly.pdbx_strand_id
1 'polypeptide(L)'
;MIFVTELSTTKRTKLLISIFVKTVVLLVFVYFFICALGFLTDAFQLLGGEANAKIFKENEVLSNPVAGLMIGILATALIQSSSTTISIVIALAGSKTIPVRETIPMIMGSNIGTTVTNTIVSLAQAGSREEFRKAFGGATIHDVFNWMCVIVLLPIEVISGYLFHLTKAIVDSLDISGSSKTKRDLLKTITKPFIRLFVQIDKTALKCKAIHVNGTSRTVLKRWCGKVWTSSNADPCFPKNITGDSRCKNLFALSDLNDEEAGLILTIAALLLIVLCLFVVVKLLNSLFKGTMASIIKRFINADFPGKFGWLTGYVAILIGAGMTMIIQSSSVFTSTLTPLVGVGIVSMERMFPLTIGSNIGTTVTGILAALAVSESQVHLTLQVALCHLFFNLSGTVLFYPIPFLRKIPIYLAKSLGNTTAQYRWFAIVYLVGMFFLLPAAFFALSQGGPVVFMAVGIPFLTVLVIVILVNILQVKAPQCLPKQLRTWNFLPNWLHSLEPYDRVISKILCMKCCRNQGHKDNFKI
;
A
#
# COMPACT_ATOMS: atom_id res chain seq x y z
N MET A 1 -10.87 -19.36 20.51
CA MET A 1 -11.47 -19.36 21.85
C MET A 1 -11.64 -20.76 22.46
N ILE A 2 -11.67 -21.84 21.67
CA ILE A 2 -11.83 -23.23 22.16
C ILE A 2 -10.57 -23.78 22.88
N PHE A 3 -9.38 -23.24 22.62
CA PHE A 3 -8.16 -23.67 23.32
C PHE A 3 -8.08 -23.25 24.80
N VAL A 4 -8.94 -22.34 25.26
CA VAL A 4 -8.84 -21.76 26.61
C VAL A 4 -9.43 -22.69 27.68
N THR A 5 -10.33 -23.59 27.29
CA THR A 5 -11.06 -24.48 28.21
C THR A 5 -10.30 -25.74 28.60
N GLU A 6 -9.29 -26.16 27.82
CA GLU A 6 -8.47 -27.36 28.11
C GLU A 6 -7.13 -27.05 28.81
N LEU A 7 -6.86 -25.77 29.13
CA LEU A 7 -5.61 -25.35 29.78
C LEU A 7 -5.76 -25.34 31.30
N SER A 8 -4.73 -25.77 32.02
CA SER A 8 -4.66 -25.60 33.48
C SER A 8 -4.87 -24.14 33.88
N THR A 9 -5.50 -23.89 35.03
CA THR A 9 -5.85 -22.55 35.55
C THR A 9 -4.68 -21.56 35.46
N THR A 10 -3.46 -21.98 35.82
CA THR A 10 -2.25 -21.15 35.73
C THR A 10 -1.87 -20.77 34.29
N LYS A 11 -2.00 -21.71 33.33
CA LYS A 11 -1.71 -21.44 31.91
C LYS A 11 -2.79 -20.54 31.29
N ARG A 12 -4.06 -20.74 31.67
CA ARG A 12 -5.19 -19.89 31.27
C ARG A 12 -5.01 -18.45 31.74
N THR A 13 -4.64 -18.24 33.01
CA THR A 13 -4.39 -16.89 33.56
C THR A 13 -3.22 -16.20 32.87
N LYS A 14 -2.08 -16.89 32.66
CA LYS A 14 -0.94 -16.35 31.91
C LYS A 14 -1.30 -15.98 30.47
N LEU A 15 -2.12 -16.79 29.79
CA LEU A 15 -2.59 -16.51 28.44
C LEU A 15 -3.50 -15.28 28.40
N LEU A 16 -4.47 -15.17 29.31
CA LEU A 16 -5.38 -14.03 29.40
C LEU A 16 -4.62 -12.73 29.71
N ILE A 17 -3.67 -12.76 30.65
CA ILE A 17 -2.80 -11.62 30.93
C ILE A 17 -1.98 -11.25 29.70
N SER A 18 -1.39 -12.23 29.00
CA SER A 18 -0.62 -11.97 27.78
C SER A 18 -1.47 -11.33 26.69
N ILE A 19 -2.71 -11.79 26.49
CA ILE A 19 -3.65 -11.20 25.53
C ILE A 19 -4.01 -9.77 25.95
N PHE A 20 -4.33 -9.55 27.23
CA PHE A 20 -4.67 -8.23 27.75
C PHE A 20 -3.51 -7.24 27.56
N VAL A 21 -2.29 -7.60 28.00
CA VAL A 21 -1.09 -6.78 27.83
C VAL A 21 -0.85 -6.47 26.35
N LYS A 22 -0.88 -7.48 25.48
CA LYS A 22 -0.70 -7.26 24.03
C LYS A 22 -1.78 -6.35 23.44
N THR A 23 -3.02 -6.44 23.92
CA THR A 23 -4.13 -5.59 23.48
C THR A 23 -3.93 -4.14 23.94
N VAL A 24 -3.51 -3.92 25.18
CA VAL A 24 -3.18 -2.58 25.69
C VAL A 24 -2.01 -1.99 24.92
N VAL A 25 -0.92 -2.75 24.72
CA VAL A 25 0.23 -2.31 23.94
C VAL A 25 -0.18 -1.99 22.50
N LEU A 26 -1.05 -2.81 21.89
CA LEU A 26 -1.59 -2.55 20.55
C LEU A 26 -2.33 -1.20 20.50
N LEU A 27 -3.23 -0.93 21.44
CA LEU A 27 -3.97 0.34 21.50
C LEU A 27 -3.04 1.55 21.68
N VAL A 28 -1.99 1.41 22.50
CA VAL A 28 -0.98 2.46 22.70
C VAL A 28 -0.21 2.75 21.40
N PHE A 29 0.23 1.72 20.68
CA PHE A 29 0.95 1.92 19.42
C PHE A 29 0.04 2.40 18.28
N VAL A 30 -1.25 2.04 18.27
CA VAL A 30 -2.24 2.65 17.38
C VAL A 30 -2.41 4.13 17.70
N TYR A 31 -2.47 4.52 18.98
CA TYR A 31 -2.50 5.92 19.38
C TYR A 31 -1.26 6.69 18.90
N PHE A 32 -0.05 6.15 19.13
CA PHE A 32 1.18 6.78 18.65
C PHE A 32 1.26 6.86 17.13
N PHE A 33 0.79 5.83 16.42
CA PHE A 33 0.66 5.86 14.97
C PHE A 33 -0.22 7.04 14.52
N ILE A 34 -1.39 7.21 15.13
CA ILE A 34 -2.30 8.32 14.82
C ILE A 34 -1.64 9.69 15.12
N CYS A 35 -0.94 9.82 16.25
CA CYS A 35 -0.17 11.03 16.57
C CYS A 35 0.94 11.31 15.56
N ALA A 36 1.64 10.27 15.08
CA ALA A 36 2.70 10.39 14.10
C ALA A 36 2.20 10.90 12.74
N LEU A 37 0.97 10.54 12.33
CA LEU A 37 0.34 11.13 11.15
C LEU A 37 0.08 12.63 11.31
N GLY A 38 -0.30 13.06 12.52
CA GLY A 38 -0.42 14.47 12.87
C GLY A 38 0.92 15.20 12.76
N PHE A 39 1.99 14.65 13.35
CA PHE A 39 3.33 15.21 13.24
C PHE A 39 3.81 15.31 11.79
N LEU A 40 3.59 14.27 10.99
CA LEU A 40 3.97 14.26 9.58
C LEU A 40 3.21 15.34 8.78
N THR A 41 1.92 15.50 9.05
CA THR A 41 1.08 16.54 8.42
C THR A 41 1.55 17.96 8.77
N ASP A 42 1.94 18.18 10.03
CA ASP A 42 2.46 19.47 10.49
C ASP A 42 3.89 19.72 9.98
N ALA A 43 4.73 18.68 9.92
CA ALA A 43 6.09 18.76 9.37
C ALA A 43 6.10 19.17 7.89
N PHE A 44 5.21 18.58 7.07
CA PHE A 44 5.10 18.96 5.66
C PHE A 44 4.55 20.37 5.45
N GLN A 45 3.67 20.86 6.33
CA GLN A 45 3.25 22.25 6.30
C GLN A 45 4.41 23.21 6.61
N LEU A 46 5.33 22.84 7.51
CA LEU A 46 6.54 23.62 7.81
C LEU A 46 7.55 23.60 6.63
N LEU A 47 7.70 22.46 5.96
CA LEU A 47 8.60 22.27 4.81
C LEU A 47 8.13 22.95 3.50
N GLY A 48 6.97 23.61 3.49
CA GLY A 48 6.58 24.49 2.38
C GLY A 48 5.13 24.42 1.90
N GLY A 49 4.22 23.71 2.56
CA GLY A 49 2.76 23.86 2.42
C GLY A 49 2.21 24.15 1.01
N GLU A 50 1.29 25.10 0.87
CA GLU A 50 0.69 25.49 -0.42
C GLU A 50 1.68 26.14 -1.41
N ALA A 51 2.82 26.65 -0.94
CA ALA A 51 3.86 27.23 -1.81
C ALA A 51 4.55 26.13 -2.64
N ASN A 52 4.86 24.98 -2.01
CA ASN A 52 5.37 23.81 -2.73
C ASN A 52 4.31 23.20 -3.64
N ALA A 53 3.02 23.28 -3.32
CA ALA A 53 1.95 22.79 -4.20
C ALA A 53 1.96 23.46 -5.59
N LYS A 54 2.36 24.74 -5.68
CA LYS A 54 2.57 25.45 -6.94
C LYS A 54 3.81 24.92 -7.69
N ILE A 55 4.92 24.71 -6.97
CA ILE A 55 6.14 24.10 -7.52
C ILE A 55 5.86 22.65 -7.98
N PHE A 56 5.01 21.91 -7.28
CA PHE A 56 4.58 20.55 -7.62
C PHE A 56 3.66 20.52 -8.85
N LYS A 57 2.88 21.58 -9.10
CA LYS A 57 2.15 21.75 -10.36
C LYS A 57 3.08 22.05 -11.54
N GLU A 58 4.20 22.73 -11.29
CA GLU A 58 5.21 23.04 -12.31
C GLU A 58 6.17 21.87 -12.57
N ASN A 59 6.32 20.95 -11.62
CA ASN A 59 7.11 19.73 -11.79
C ASN A 59 6.34 18.67 -12.59
N GLU A 60 6.71 18.50 -13.87
CA GLU A 60 6.13 17.49 -14.78
C GLU A 60 6.11 16.07 -14.19
N VAL A 61 7.10 15.73 -13.35
CA VAL A 61 7.28 14.42 -12.71
C VAL A 61 6.04 13.93 -11.95
N LEU A 62 5.42 14.79 -11.13
CA LEU A 62 4.32 14.40 -10.25
C LEU A 62 2.94 14.62 -10.87
N SER A 63 2.87 15.46 -11.90
CA SER A 63 1.68 15.59 -12.75
C SER A 63 1.45 14.34 -13.61
N ASN A 64 2.50 13.55 -13.85
CA ASN A 64 2.42 12.33 -14.66
C ASN A 64 1.79 11.17 -13.86
N PRO A 65 0.60 10.66 -14.27
CA PRO A 65 -0.08 9.60 -13.54
C PRO A 65 0.70 8.27 -13.53
N VAL A 66 1.49 7.99 -14.57
CA VAL A 66 2.34 6.78 -14.61
C VAL A 66 3.45 6.89 -13.58
N ALA A 67 4.09 8.06 -13.48
CA ALA A 67 5.12 8.30 -12.48
C ALA A 67 4.55 8.17 -11.05
N GLY A 68 3.37 8.75 -10.79
CA GLY A 68 2.65 8.59 -9.52
C GLY A 68 2.36 7.12 -9.20
N LEU A 69 1.89 6.34 -10.18
CA LEU A 69 1.68 4.89 -10.02
C LEU A 69 2.99 4.18 -9.62
N MET A 70 4.10 4.45 -10.33
CA MET A 70 5.38 3.80 -10.06
C MET A 70 5.94 4.17 -8.68
N ILE A 71 5.83 5.44 -8.28
CA ILE A 71 6.22 5.89 -6.93
C ILE A 71 5.44 5.10 -5.87
N GLY A 72 4.14 4.90 -6.07
CA GLY A 72 3.32 4.09 -5.17
C GLY A 72 3.77 2.64 -5.05
N ILE A 73 4.10 1.99 -6.17
CA ILE A 73 4.61 0.61 -6.20
C ILE A 73 5.94 0.53 -5.45
N LEU A 74 6.90 1.39 -5.79
CA LEU A 74 8.25 1.39 -5.21
C LEU A 74 8.23 1.73 -3.72
N ALA A 75 7.48 2.76 -3.33
CA ALA A 75 7.35 3.15 -1.93
C ALA A 75 6.78 2.00 -1.09
N THR A 76 5.71 1.36 -1.55
CA THR A 76 5.15 0.21 -0.81
C THR A 76 6.03 -1.03 -0.88
N ALA A 77 6.74 -1.29 -1.98
CA ALA A 77 7.66 -2.42 -2.07
C ALA A 77 8.85 -2.29 -1.09
N LEU A 78 9.35 -1.07 -0.91
CA LEU A 78 10.43 -0.75 0.02
C LEU A 78 9.95 -0.75 1.48
N ILE A 79 8.81 -0.09 1.76
CA ILE A 79 8.24 0.00 3.11
C ILE A 79 7.58 -1.32 3.55
N GLN A 80 7.19 -2.15 2.58
CA GLN A 80 6.45 -3.41 2.74
C GLN A 80 5.10 -3.30 3.46
N SER A 81 4.52 -2.10 3.49
CA SER A 81 3.23 -1.85 4.13
C SER A 81 2.48 -0.77 3.38
N SER A 82 1.44 -1.17 2.65
CA SER A 82 0.61 -0.23 1.88
C SER A 82 -0.16 0.72 2.78
N SER A 83 -0.63 0.26 3.94
CA SER A 83 -1.26 1.13 4.94
C SER A 83 -0.32 2.29 5.33
N THR A 84 0.98 2.02 5.51
CA THR A 84 1.98 3.07 5.76
C THR A 84 2.05 4.06 4.62
N THR A 85 2.27 3.56 3.41
CA THR A 85 2.43 4.38 2.21
C THR A 85 1.18 5.23 1.98
N ILE A 86 -0.01 4.65 2.12
CA ILE A 86 -1.28 5.35 1.94
C ILE A 86 -1.47 6.41 3.02
N SER A 87 -1.14 6.13 4.29
CA SER A 87 -1.22 7.14 5.34
C SER A 87 -0.25 8.31 5.13
N ILE A 88 0.94 8.05 4.58
CA ILE A 88 1.89 9.10 4.15
C ILE A 88 1.28 9.93 3.02
N VAL A 89 0.72 9.28 1.98
CA VAL A 89 0.06 9.96 0.85
C VAL A 89 -1.15 10.80 1.33
N ILE A 90 -1.94 10.28 2.27
CA ILE A 90 -3.05 11.02 2.89
C ILE A 90 -2.54 12.25 3.66
N ALA A 91 -1.45 12.13 4.41
CA ALA A 91 -0.84 13.26 5.11
C ALA A 91 -0.29 14.33 4.13
N LEU A 92 0.30 13.91 3.01
CA LEU A 92 0.77 14.79 1.94
C LEU A 92 -0.38 15.55 1.26
N ALA A 93 -1.52 14.88 1.03
CA ALA A 93 -2.72 15.54 0.54
C ALA A 93 -3.35 16.49 1.58
N GLY A 94 -3.40 16.07 2.84
CA GLY A 94 -3.91 16.88 3.94
C GLY A 94 -3.11 18.16 4.18
N SER A 95 -1.78 18.08 4.06
CA SER A 95 -0.89 19.25 4.10
C SER A 95 -0.97 20.14 2.86
N LYS A 96 -1.77 19.76 1.85
CA LYS A 96 -1.86 20.40 0.53
C LYS A 96 -0.55 20.41 -0.25
N THR A 97 0.42 19.58 0.15
CA THR A 97 1.71 19.43 -0.53
C THR A 97 1.52 18.79 -1.91
N ILE A 98 0.66 17.76 -1.96
CA ILE A 98 0.31 17.05 -3.20
C ILE A 98 -1.21 17.17 -3.40
N PRO A 99 -1.69 17.60 -4.58
CA PRO A 99 -3.13 17.68 -4.80
C PRO A 99 -3.74 16.27 -4.91
N VAL A 100 -5.04 16.17 -4.59
CA VAL A 100 -5.72 14.87 -4.45
C VAL A 100 -5.68 14.05 -5.75
N ARG A 101 -5.75 14.69 -6.91
CA ARG A 101 -5.75 14.01 -8.21
C ARG A 101 -4.45 13.23 -8.46
N GLU A 102 -3.32 13.80 -8.07
CA GLU A 102 -1.98 13.24 -8.22
C GLU A 102 -1.74 12.11 -7.22
N THR A 103 -2.46 12.09 -6.09
CA THR A 103 -2.38 10.97 -5.13
C THR A 103 -3.09 9.70 -5.57
N ILE A 104 -4.07 9.79 -6.48
CA ILE A 104 -4.88 8.63 -6.89
C ILE A 104 -4.01 7.55 -7.55
N PRO A 105 -3.13 7.85 -8.54
CA PRO A 105 -2.21 6.86 -9.08
C PRO A 105 -1.25 6.29 -8.04
N MET A 106 -0.77 7.10 -7.08
CA MET A 106 0.10 6.60 -5.99
C MET A 106 -0.60 5.55 -5.13
N ILE A 107 -1.89 5.74 -4.85
CA ILE A 107 -2.70 4.77 -4.11
C ILE A 107 -2.91 3.48 -4.92
N MET A 108 -3.20 3.60 -6.22
CA MET A 108 -3.29 2.45 -7.12
C MET A 108 -1.98 1.65 -7.12
N GLY A 109 -0.83 2.33 -7.11
CA GLY A 109 0.49 1.72 -7.08
C GLY A 109 0.80 1.05 -5.74
N SER A 110 0.40 1.69 -4.64
CA SER A 110 0.55 1.13 -3.30
C SER A 110 -0.18 -0.21 -3.15
N ASN A 111 -1.36 -0.36 -3.77
CA ASN A 111 -2.10 -1.64 -3.77
C ASN A 111 -1.35 -2.76 -4.51
N ILE A 112 -0.69 -2.45 -5.62
CA ILE A 112 0.20 -3.43 -6.30
C ILE A 112 1.36 -3.80 -5.36
N GLY A 113 2.03 -2.80 -4.78
CA GLY A 113 3.21 -3.01 -3.93
C GLY A 113 2.96 -3.88 -2.69
N THR A 114 1.74 -3.92 -2.15
CA THR A 114 1.37 -4.80 -1.01
C THR A 114 1.73 -6.26 -1.23
N THR A 115 1.73 -6.71 -2.49
CA THR A 115 1.87 -8.12 -2.86
C THR A 115 3.32 -8.62 -2.78
N VAL A 116 4.30 -7.71 -2.64
CA VAL A 116 5.73 -8.04 -2.46
C VAL A 116 5.93 -8.93 -1.24
N THR A 117 5.33 -8.56 -0.11
CA THR A 117 5.46 -9.33 1.15
C THR A 117 5.01 -10.77 0.96
N ASN A 118 3.91 -10.97 0.25
CA ASN A 118 3.35 -12.29 0.04
C ASN A 118 4.23 -13.14 -0.90
N THR A 119 4.81 -12.50 -1.91
CA THR A 119 5.79 -13.11 -2.82
C THR A 119 7.03 -13.56 -2.05
N ILE A 120 7.56 -12.74 -1.14
CA ILE A 120 8.68 -13.10 -0.25
C ILE A 120 8.32 -14.31 0.63
N VAL A 121 7.13 -14.30 1.23
CA VAL A 121 6.69 -15.39 2.10
C VAL A 121 6.57 -16.71 1.34
N SER A 122 6.13 -16.69 0.08
CA SER A 122 6.09 -17.90 -0.74
C SER A 122 7.49 -18.52 -0.98
N LEU A 123 8.56 -17.70 -1.05
CA LEU A 123 9.94 -18.18 -1.18
C LEU A 123 10.38 -19.03 0.02
N ALA A 124 9.79 -18.82 1.20
CA ALA A 124 10.08 -19.64 2.37
C ALA A 124 9.65 -21.11 2.20
N GLN A 125 8.76 -21.40 1.25
CA GLN A 125 8.31 -22.75 0.91
C GLN A 125 9.03 -23.35 -0.30
N ALA A 126 10.12 -22.71 -0.79
CA ALA A 126 10.89 -23.17 -1.94
C ALA A 126 11.55 -24.57 -1.78
N GLY A 127 11.59 -25.10 -0.55
CA GLY A 127 12.11 -26.43 -0.25
C GLY A 127 11.36 -27.56 -0.97
N SER A 128 10.03 -27.52 -1.00
CA SER A 128 9.19 -28.49 -1.71
C SER A 128 8.68 -27.89 -3.02
N ARG A 129 8.87 -28.60 -4.14
CA ARG A 129 8.41 -28.12 -5.46
C ARG A 129 6.90 -27.87 -5.49
N GLU A 130 6.13 -28.82 -4.95
CA GLU A 130 4.68 -28.75 -5.00
C GLU A 130 4.12 -27.70 -4.03
N GLU A 131 4.72 -27.57 -2.85
CA GLU A 131 4.32 -26.52 -1.92
C GLU A 131 4.67 -25.14 -2.48
N PHE A 132 5.87 -25.00 -3.05
CA PHE A 132 6.29 -23.74 -3.65
C PHE A 132 5.42 -23.34 -4.84
N ARG A 133 5.06 -24.29 -5.71
CA ARG A 133 4.15 -24.10 -6.84
C ARG A 133 2.83 -23.48 -6.38
N LYS A 134 2.21 -24.08 -5.37
CA LYS A 134 0.93 -23.63 -4.81
C LYS A 134 1.07 -22.31 -4.08
N ALA A 135 2.09 -22.17 -3.23
CA ALA A 135 2.35 -20.97 -2.45
C ALA A 135 2.61 -19.76 -3.33
N PHE A 136 3.46 -19.89 -4.34
CA PHE A 136 3.78 -18.81 -5.28
C PHE A 136 2.57 -18.43 -6.13
N GLY A 137 1.78 -19.41 -6.59
CA GLY A 137 0.51 -19.14 -7.26
C GLY A 137 -0.51 -18.44 -6.33
N GLY A 138 -0.59 -18.86 -5.07
CA GLY A 138 -1.41 -18.20 -4.04
C GLY A 138 -0.95 -16.77 -3.76
N ALA A 139 0.36 -16.52 -3.78
CA ALA A 139 0.91 -15.17 -3.61
C ALA A 139 0.59 -14.26 -4.80
N THR A 140 0.83 -14.75 -6.01
CA THR A 140 0.68 -13.99 -7.26
C THR A 140 -0.76 -13.75 -7.67
N ILE A 141 -1.74 -14.48 -7.15
CA ILE A 141 -3.16 -14.19 -7.45
C ILE A 141 -3.59 -12.80 -6.97
N HIS A 142 -3.00 -12.33 -5.86
CA HIS A 142 -3.20 -10.98 -5.34
C HIS A 142 -2.60 -9.95 -6.29
N ASP A 143 -1.38 -10.22 -6.75
CA ASP A 143 -0.62 -9.34 -7.63
C ASP A 143 -1.30 -9.19 -9.00
N VAL A 144 -1.64 -10.30 -9.64
CA VAL A 144 -2.34 -10.32 -10.93
C VAL A 144 -3.65 -9.54 -10.86
N PHE A 145 -4.44 -9.73 -9.80
CA PHE A 145 -5.69 -9.00 -9.62
C PHE A 145 -5.47 -7.48 -9.52
N ASN A 146 -4.48 -7.04 -8.74
CA ASN A 146 -4.19 -5.61 -8.59
C ASN A 146 -3.70 -4.99 -9.90
N TRP A 147 -2.80 -5.67 -10.64
CA TRP A 147 -2.37 -5.22 -11.95
C TRP A 147 -3.52 -5.12 -12.94
N MET A 148 -4.40 -6.12 -12.99
CA MET A 148 -5.58 -6.09 -13.85
C MET A 148 -6.51 -4.92 -13.51
N CYS A 149 -6.70 -4.62 -12.21
CA CYS A 149 -7.44 -3.44 -11.78
C CYS A 149 -6.79 -2.14 -12.26
N VAL A 150 -5.48 -1.99 -12.08
CA VAL A 150 -4.76 -0.76 -12.49
C VAL A 150 -4.76 -0.58 -14.00
N ILE A 151 -4.51 -1.63 -14.78
CA ILE A 151 -4.48 -1.60 -16.24
C ILE A 151 -5.82 -1.09 -16.81
N VAL A 152 -6.94 -1.38 -16.15
CA VAL A 152 -8.26 -0.90 -16.59
C VAL A 152 -8.65 0.42 -15.96
N LEU A 153 -8.54 0.56 -14.63
CA LEU A 153 -9.07 1.69 -13.89
C LEU A 153 -8.18 2.94 -13.97
N LEU A 154 -6.87 2.81 -14.15
CA LEU A 154 -5.99 3.97 -14.29
C LEU A 154 -6.29 4.75 -15.58
N PRO A 155 -6.38 4.14 -16.77
CA PRO A 155 -6.78 4.87 -17.98
C PRO A 155 -8.16 5.52 -17.83
N ILE A 156 -9.13 4.84 -17.22
CA ILE A 156 -10.47 5.40 -16.98
C ILE A 156 -10.36 6.63 -16.06
N GLU A 157 -9.56 6.56 -15.00
CA GLU A 157 -9.33 7.72 -14.11
C GLU A 157 -8.62 8.87 -14.82
N VAL A 158 -7.63 8.59 -15.67
CA VAL A 158 -6.90 9.64 -16.41
C VAL A 158 -7.83 10.34 -17.42
N ILE A 159 -8.71 9.59 -18.10
CA ILE A 159 -9.62 10.13 -19.11
C ILE A 159 -10.81 10.87 -18.48
N SER A 160 -11.42 10.26 -17.46
CA SER A 160 -12.71 10.74 -16.91
C SER A 160 -12.60 11.39 -15.53
N GLY A 161 -11.55 11.11 -14.76
CA GLY A 161 -11.44 11.50 -13.36
C GLY A 161 -12.52 10.89 -12.46
N TYR A 162 -13.09 9.74 -12.82
CA TYR A 162 -14.29 9.23 -12.15
C TYR A 162 -14.11 9.03 -10.64
N LEU A 163 -12.95 8.53 -10.17
CA LEU A 163 -12.69 8.38 -8.74
C LEU A 163 -12.61 9.74 -8.08
N PHE A 164 -11.88 10.67 -8.70
CA PHE A 164 -11.78 12.03 -8.18
C PHE A 164 -13.17 12.69 -8.05
N HIS A 165 -13.99 12.64 -9.09
CA HIS A 165 -15.31 13.28 -9.11
C HIS A 165 -16.31 12.58 -8.20
N LEU A 166 -16.36 11.25 -8.20
CA LEU A 166 -17.24 10.47 -7.33
C LEU A 166 -16.95 10.74 -5.86
N THR A 167 -15.68 10.66 -5.47
CA THR A 167 -15.28 10.84 -4.07
C THR A 167 -15.42 12.29 -3.63
N LYS A 168 -15.15 13.26 -4.52
CA LYS A 168 -15.42 14.67 -4.25
C LYS A 168 -16.90 14.91 -3.97
N ALA A 169 -17.78 14.39 -4.83
CA ALA A 169 -19.23 14.53 -4.65
C ALA A 169 -19.70 13.91 -3.32
N ILE A 170 -19.16 12.75 -2.94
CA ILE A 170 -19.46 12.12 -1.64
C ILE A 170 -19.00 13.02 -0.50
N VAL A 171 -17.76 13.52 -0.52
CA VAL A 171 -17.21 14.36 0.54
C VAL A 171 -17.94 15.70 0.65
N ASP A 172 -18.30 16.32 -0.47
CA ASP A 172 -19.04 17.60 -0.51
C ASP A 172 -20.49 17.42 -0.02
N SER A 173 -21.10 16.25 -0.26
CA SER A 173 -22.46 15.92 0.21
C SER A 173 -22.53 15.53 1.69
N LEU A 174 -21.42 15.06 2.26
CA LEU A 174 -21.33 14.80 3.68
C LEU A 174 -21.33 16.16 4.37
N ASP A 175 -22.42 16.51 5.04
CA ASP A 175 -22.42 17.63 5.98
C ASP A 175 -21.54 17.25 7.18
N ILE A 176 -20.24 17.40 6.99
CA ILE A 176 -19.20 17.08 7.95
C ILE A 176 -19.41 17.92 9.23
N SER A 177 -20.32 18.91 9.25
CA SER A 177 -20.65 19.69 10.44
C SER A 177 -21.43 18.91 11.54
N GLY A 178 -22.16 17.84 11.21
CA GLY A 178 -23.14 17.22 12.13
C GLY A 178 -22.74 15.88 12.80
N SER A 179 -22.65 14.77 12.06
CA SER A 179 -22.63 13.42 12.65
C SER A 179 -21.23 12.81 12.88
N SER A 180 -20.23 13.23 12.09
CA SER A 180 -18.83 12.79 12.23
C SER A 180 -18.05 13.69 13.22
N LYS A 181 -18.61 14.82 13.65
CA LYS A 181 -18.00 15.75 14.61
C LYS A 181 -17.61 15.05 15.92
N THR A 182 -18.48 14.18 16.43
CA THR A 182 -18.26 13.47 17.69
C THR A 182 -17.06 12.52 17.68
N LYS A 183 -16.87 11.71 16.63
CA LYS A 183 -15.69 10.82 16.51
C LYS A 183 -14.41 11.60 16.24
N ARG A 184 -14.49 12.69 15.47
CA ARG A 184 -13.34 13.57 15.18
C ARG A 184 -12.90 14.34 16.42
N ASP A 185 -13.84 14.90 17.17
CA ASP A 185 -13.55 15.58 18.44
C ASP A 185 -12.98 14.61 19.44
N LEU A 186 -13.43 13.34 19.47
CA LEU A 186 -12.82 12.31 20.31
C LEU A 186 -11.35 12.06 19.93
N LEU A 187 -11.05 11.76 18.66
CA LEU A 187 -9.66 11.52 18.21
C LEU A 187 -8.78 12.76 18.43
N LYS A 188 -9.28 13.94 18.08
CA LYS A 188 -8.62 15.23 18.23
C LYS A 188 -8.36 15.59 19.69
N THR A 189 -9.32 15.32 20.58
CA THR A 189 -9.17 15.53 22.03
C THR A 189 -8.08 14.64 22.60
N ILE A 190 -7.93 13.43 22.08
CA ILE A 190 -6.92 12.48 22.53
C ILE A 190 -5.53 12.82 21.92
N THR A 191 -5.44 13.20 20.65
CA THR A 191 -4.15 13.36 19.94
C THR A 191 -3.55 14.77 20.05
N LYS A 192 -4.36 15.83 20.02
CA LYS A 192 -3.86 17.21 20.03
C LYS A 192 -3.04 17.59 21.26
N PRO A 193 -3.38 17.18 22.49
CA PRO A 193 -2.57 17.51 23.66
C PRO A 193 -1.13 17.05 23.47
N PHE A 194 -0.94 15.83 22.95
CA PHE A 194 0.38 15.28 22.69
C PHE A 194 1.08 15.96 21.51
N ILE A 195 0.40 16.18 20.39
CA ILE A 195 1.02 16.81 19.20
C ILE A 195 1.50 18.23 19.53
N ARG A 196 0.68 19.00 20.26
CA ARG A 196 0.97 20.39 20.64
C ARG A 196 2.17 20.54 21.58
N LEU A 197 2.60 19.48 22.26
CA LEU A 197 3.83 19.50 23.07
C LEU A 197 5.08 19.65 22.20
N PHE A 198 5.03 19.17 20.95
CA PHE A 198 6.18 19.22 20.05
C PHE A 198 6.08 20.39 19.07
N VAL A 199 4.96 20.50 18.34
CA VAL A 199 4.80 21.45 17.23
C VAL A 199 3.46 22.17 17.28
N GLN A 200 3.47 23.46 16.90
CA GLN A 200 2.26 24.25 16.66
C GLN A 200 2.47 25.11 15.42
N ILE A 201 1.49 25.08 14.53
CA ILE A 201 1.51 25.85 13.27
C ILE A 201 0.67 27.11 13.41
N ASP A 202 1.24 28.22 12.95
CA ASP A 202 0.53 29.47 12.76
C ASP A 202 -0.17 29.48 11.39
N LYS A 203 -1.49 29.29 11.41
CA LYS A 203 -2.31 29.22 10.19
C LYS A 203 -2.28 30.52 9.37
N THR A 204 -2.07 31.67 10.01
CA THR A 204 -2.02 32.96 9.31
C THR A 204 -0.70 33.09 8.57
N ALA A 205 0.42 32.77 9.23
CA ALA A 205 1.74 32.74 8.60
C ALA A 205 1.80 31.75 7.43
N LEU A 206 1.17 30.57 7.56
CA LEU A 206 1.09 29.57 6.48
C LEU A 206 0.38 30.12 5.22
N LYS A 207 -0.75 30.82 5.39
CA LYS A 207 -1.47 31.46 4.26
C LYS A 207 -0.63 32.57 3.61
N CYS A 208 0.09 33.33 4.43
CA CYS A 208 0.94 34.41 3.96
C CYS A 208 2.10 33.92 3.08
N LYS A 209 2.77 32.84 3.50
CA LYS A 209 3.85 32.20 2.71
C LYS A 209 3.35 31.63 1.37
N ALA A 210 2.07 31.26 1.27
CA ALA A 210 1.46 30.76 0.03
C ALA A 210 1.13 31.87 -0.99
N ILE A 211 0.84 33.08 -0.50
CA ILE A 211 0.51 34.27 -1.30
C ILE A 211 1.79 35.01 -1.71
N HIS A 212 2.74 35.18 -0.78
CA HIS A 212 3.99 35.93 -0.97
C HIS A 212 5.20 35.00 -0.90
N VAL A 213 5.57 34.40 -2.05
CA VAL A 213 6.68 33.43 -2.16
C VAL A 213 8.05 34.04 -1.83
N ASN A 214 8.25 35.35 -2.08
CA ASN A 214 9.53 36.06 -1.92
C ASN A 214 9.54 37.11 -0.79
N GLY A 215 8.49 37.21 0.02
CA GLY A 215 8.44 38.17 1.13
C GLY A 215 9.10 37.61 2.40
N THR A 216 9.72 38.48 3.21
CA THR A 216 10.15 38.15 4.59
C THR A 216 8.92 37.91 5.48
N SER A 217 8.28 36.76 5.29
CA SER A 217 7.07 36.36 5.99
C SER A 217 7.40 35.86 7.39
N ARG A 218 6.47 36.06 8.32
CA ARG A 218 6.49 35.47 9.67
C ARG A 218 6.74 33.95 9.62
N THR A 219 7.46 33.41 10.60
CA THR A 219 7.69 31.97 10.74
C THR A 219 6.37 31.20 10.84
N VAL A 220 6.23 30.12 10.08
CA VAL A 220 5.08 29.20 10.12
C VAL A 220 5.04 28.48 11.46
N LEU A 221 6.20 28.24 12.07
CA LEU A 221 6.29 27.74 13.43
C LEU A 221 5.77 28.78 14.43
N LYS A 222 4.77 28.38 15.22
CA LYS A 222 4.19 29.24 16.25
C LYS A 222 5.09 29.31 17.48
N ARG A 223 5.92 30.36 17.56
CA ARG A 223 6.85 30.59 18.68
C ARG A 223 6.22 31.34 19.87
N TRP A 224 5.25 32.21 19.60
CA TRP A 224 4.64 33.11 20.61
C TRP A 224 3.17 32.79 20.87
N CYS A 225 2.79 32.73 22.15
CA CYS A 225 1.44 32.44 22.63
C CYS A 225 0.93 33.61 23.48
N GLY A 226 -0.02 34.38 22.96
CA GLY A 226 -0.60 35.58 23.60
C GLY A 226 -1.39 36.44 22.61
N LYS A 227 -1.95 37.57 23.05
CA LYS A 227 -2.57 38.56 22.14
C LYS A 227 -1.48 39.18 21.26
N VAL A 228 -1.63 39.07 19.94
CA VAL A 228 -0.71 39.66 18.96
C VAL A 228 -1.22 41.06 18.63
N TRP A 229 -0.42 42.08 18.93
CA TRP A 229 -0.75 43.46 18.57
C TRP A 229 -0.38 43.70 17.10
N THR A 230 -1.38 43.93 16.26
CA THR A 230 -1.18 44.45 14.91
C THR A 230 -1.80 45.83 14.86
N SER A 231 -1.06 46.82 14.35
CA SER A 231 -1.60 48.16 14.14
C SER A 231 -2.69 48.09 13.07
N SER A 232 -3.76 48.87 13.22
CA SER A 232 -5.09 48.67 12.61
C SER A 232 -5.17 48.68 11.08
N ASN A 233 -4.06 48.81 10.35
CA ASN A 233 -3.97 48.85 8.89
C ASN A 233 -2.75 48.09 8.31
N ALA A 234 -2.11 47.20 9.07
CA ALA A 234 -0.98 46.41 8.57
C ALA A 234 -1.45 45.09 7.91
N ASP A 235 -0.86 44.75 6.77
CA ASP A 235 -1.03 43.43 6.15
C ASP A 235 -0.71 42.34 7.19
N PRO A 236 -1.63 41.38 7.47
CA PRO A 236 -1.41 40.30 8.43
C PRO A 236 -0.17 39.45 8.12
N CYS A 237 0.38 39.53 6.91
CA CYS A 237 1.58 38.84 6.47
C CYS A 237 2.89 39.55 6.84
N PHE A 238 2.85 40.86 7.10
CA PHE A 238 4.04 41.68 7.40
C PHE A 238 3.85 42.49 8.69
N PRO A 239 3.82 41.83 9.87
CA PRO A 239 3.74 42.55 11.15
C PRO A 239 5.07 43.26 11.46
N LYS A 240 5.02 44.56 11.78
CA LYS A 240 6.21 45.38 12.12
C LYS A 240 6.85 45.06 13.47
N ASN A 241 6.21 44.29 14.36
CA ASN A 241 6.79 43.72 15.59
C ASN A 241 5.88 42.59 16.14
N ILE A 242 6.40 41.37 16.31
CA ILE A 242 5.67 40.25 16.92
C ILE A 242 6.16 40.08 18.35
N THR A 243 5.49 40.71 19.30
CA THR A 243 5.67 40.44 20.74
C THR A 243 4.40 39.81 21.27
N GLY A 244 4.44 38.53 21.63
CA GLY A 244 3.41 37.90 22.45
C GLY A 244 3.80 37.94 23.92
N ASP A 245 2.81 37.89 24.82
CA ASP A 245 3.04 37.88 26.29
C ASP A 245 3.99 36.76 26.76
N SER A 246 4.05 35.62 26.06
CA SER A 246 4.93 34.50 26.43
C SER A 246 5.31 33.62 25.24
N ARG A 247 6.47 32.93 25.33
CA ARG A 247 6.81 31.85 24.38
C ARG A 247 5.86 30.67 24.59
N CYS A 248 5.46 30.03 23.50
CA CYS A 248 4.65 28.82 23.57
C CYS A 248 5.44 27.68 24.25
N LYS A 249 4.78 26.89 25.10
CA LYS A 249 5.38 25.73 25.80
C LYS A 249 5.38 24.48 24.90
N ASN A 250 6.08 24.54 23.78
CA ASN A 250 6.25 23.42 22.86
C ASN A 250 7.70 23.31 22.40
N LEU A 251 8.18 22.08 22.16
CA LEU A 251 9.59 21.75 21.93
C LEU A 251 10.24 22.67 20.90
N PHE A 252 9.63 22.81 19.72
CA PHE A 252 10.21 23.62 18.66
C PHE A 252 10.06 25.14 18.88
N ALA A 253 9.12 25.61 19.70
CA ALA A 253 9.02 27.04 20.04
C ALA A 253 10.12 27.51 21.00
N LEU A 254 10.73 26.56 21.74
CA LEU A 254 11.86 26.81 22.63
C LEU A 254 13.20 26.72 21.90
N SER A 255 13.23 26.11 20.70
CA SER A 255 14.41 26.05 19.84
C SER A 255 14.52 27.26 18.91
N ASP A 256 15.73 27.59 18.47
CA ASP A 256 15.97 28.66 17.49
C ASP A 256 15.90 28.19 16.03
N LEU A 257 15.56 26.91 15.79
CA LEU A 257 15.47 26.27 14.47
C LEU A 257 14.54 26.97 13.48
N ASN A 258 14.95 27.07 12.22
CA ASN A 258 14.12 27.61 11.15
C ASN A 258 12.97 26.65 10.79
N ASP A 259 11.93 27.16 10.10
CA ASP A 259 10.74 26.36 9.74
C ASP A 259 11.12 25.08 8.97
N GLU A 260 12.06 25.18 8.03
CA GLU A 260 12.50 24.06 7.20
C GLU A 260 13.28 23.01 8.00
N GLU A 261 14.18 23.44 8.89
CA GLU A 261 14.97 22.54 9.74
C GLU A 261 14.07 21.80 10.74
N ALA A 262 13.17 22.51 11.41
CA ALA A 262 12.18 21.92 12.31
C ALA A 262 11.25 20.96 11.56
N GLY A 263 10.83 21.33 10.35
CA GLY A 263 10.04 20.48 9.47
C GLY A 263 10.76 19.21 9.02
N LEU A 264 12.06 19.28 8.70
CA LEU A 264 12.84 18.12 8.28
C LEU A 264 13.07 17.14 9.45
N ILE A 265 13.45 17.66 10.62
CA ILE A 265 13.65 16.86 11.83
C ILE A 265 12.34 16.17 12.22
N LEU A 266 11.22 16.90 12.22
CA LEU A 266 9.92 16.35 12.57
C LEU A 266 9.45 15.30 11.55
N THR A 267 9.73 15.50 10.25
CA THR A 267 9.43 14.51 9.20
C THR A 267 10.18 13.20 9.44
N ILE A 268 11.49 13.26 9.68
CA ILE A 268 12.31 12.06 9.92
C ILE A 268 11.84 11.34 11.19
N ALA A 269 11.61 12.09 12.28
CA ALA A 269 11.12 11.53 13.53
C ALA A 269 9.74 10.89 13.39
N ALA A 270 8.82 11.54 12.66
CA ALA A 270 7.48 11.02 12.41
C ALA A 270 7.52 9.76 11.53
N LEU A 271 8.35 9.71 10.49
CA LEU A 271 8.50 8.52 9.64
C LEU A 271 9.09 7.33 10.42
N LEU A 272 10.13 7.56 11.22
CA LEU A 272 10.70 6.52 12.09
C LEU A 272 9.66 6.00 13.10
N LEU A 273 8.90 6.91 13.71
CA LEU A 273 7.83 6.54 14.63
C LEU A 273 6.72 5.74 13.93
N ILE A 274 6.30 6.15 12.72
CA ILE A 274 5.31 5.42 11.91
C ILE A 274 5.81 4.01 11.61
N VAL A 275 7.04 3.86 11.13
CA VAL A 275 7.63 2.55 10.80
C VAL A 275 7.72 1.66 12.05
N LEU A 276 8.20 2.20 13.17
CA LEU A 276 8.28 1.48 14.45
C LEU A 276 6.89 1.05 14.93
N CYS A 277 5.92 1.98 14.95
CA CYS A 277 4.56 1.69 15.37
C CYS A 277 3.95 0.58 14.53
N LEU A 278 4.09 0.65 13.21
CA LEU A 278 3.51 -0.35 12.32
C LEU A 278 4.20 -1.70 12.43
N PHE A 279 5.52 -1.74 12.60
CA PHE A 279 6.24 -2.98 12.87
C PHE A 279 5.74 -3.66 14.16
N VAL A 280 5.60 -2.89 15.25
CA VAL A 280 5.12 -3.41 16.54
C VAL A 280 3.65 -3.83 16.45
N VAL A 281 2.80 -3.01 15.83
CA VAL A 281 1.38 -3.32 15.58
C VAL A 281 1.28 -4.63 14.80
N VAL A 282 1.98 -4.77 13.67
CA VAL A 282 2.01 -6.00 12.86
C VAL A 282 2.45 -7.21 13.68
N LYS A 283 3.54 -7.09 14.46
CA LYS A 283 4.06 -8.20 15.26
C LYS A 283 3.11 -8.61 16.39
N LEU A 284 2.48 -7.65 17.05
CA LEU A 284 1.50 -7.89 18.11
C LEU A 284 0.23 -8.52 17.56
N LEU A 285 -0.31 -7.98 16.46
CA LEU A 285 -1.48 -8.54 15.79
C LEU A 285 -1.20 -9.96 15.31
N ASN A 286 -0.05 -10.20 14.66
CA ASN A 286 0.34 -11.54 14.25
C ASN A 286 0.41 -12.47 15.48
N SER A 287 1.01 -12.03 16.59
CA SER A 287 1.06 -12.82 17.83
C SER A 287 -0.31 -13.10 18.46
N LEU A 288 -1.22 -12.12 18.45
CA LEU A 288 -2.59 -12.23 18.98
C LEU A 288 -3.45 -13.16 18.11
N PHE A 289 -3.23 -13.11 16.80
CA PHE A 289 -4.10 -13.72 15.83
C PHE A 289 -3.59 -15.06 15.29
N LYS A 290 -2.30 -15.39 15.39
CA LYS A 290 -1.70 -16.63 14.80
C LYS A 290 -2.51 -17.90 15.04
N GLY A 291 -3.01 -18.11 16.28
CA GLY A 291 -3.81 -19.30 16.63
C GLY A 291 -5.30 -19.17 16.28
N THR A 292 -5.87 -17.97 16.40
CA THR A 292 -7.29 -17.71 16.09
C THR A 292 -7.54 -17.72 14.59
N MET A 293 -6.62 -17.17 13.79
CA MET A 293 -6.69 -17.14 12.33
C MET A 293 -6.67 -18.55 11.76
N ALA A 294 -5.73 -19.39 12.18
CA ALA A 294 -5.67 -20.77 11.73
C ALA A 294 -6.98 -21.53 12.02
N SER A 295 -7.61 -21.29 13.18
CA SER A 295 -8.89 -21.92 13.54
C SER A 295 -10.08 -21.36 12.74
N ILE A 296 -10.15 -20.04 12.57
CA ILE A 296 -11.21 -19.37 11.79
C ILE A 296 -11.10 -19.73 10.31
N ILE A 297 -9.90 -19.68 9.76
CA ILE A 297 -9.59 -20.09 8.39
C ILE A 297 -9.99 -21.56 8.20
N LYS A 298 -9.59 -22.49 9.09
CA LYS A 298 -10.02 -23.90 9.02
C LYS A 298 -11.52 -24.09 9.04
N ARG A 299 -12.26 -23.33 9.87
CA ARG A 299 -13.73 -23.38 9.91
C ARG A 299 -14.36 -22.89 8.61
N PHE A 300 -13.80 -21.86 7.99
CA PHE A 300 -14.34 -21.29 6.75
C PHE A 300 -13.91 -22.01 5.48
N ILE A 301 -12.73 -22.66 5.48
CA ILE A 301 -12.31 -23.54 4.38
C ILE A 301 -13.34 -24.64 4.17
N ASN A 302 -13.89 -25.20 5.25
CA ASN A 302 -14.88 -26.28 5.20
C ASN A 302 -16.33 -25.77 5.08
N ALA A 303 -16.55 -24.46 5.10
CA ALA A 303 -17.88 -23.86 4.98
C ALA A 303 -18.17 -23.56 3.50
N ASP A 304 -18.56 -24.59 2.76
CA ASP A 304 -19.20 -24.44 1.46
C ASP A 304 -20.72 -24.51 1.63
N PHE A 305 -21.44 -23.51 1.12
CA PHE A 305 -22.90 -23.59 1.07
C PHE A 305 -23.29 -24.69 0.06
N PRO A 306 -23.96 -25.78 0.49
CA PRO A 306 -24.35 -26.84 -0.42
C PRO A 306 -25.48 -26.40 -1.37
N GLY A 307 -25.51 -26.97 -2.57
CA GLY A 307 -26.61 -26.80 -3.53
C GLY A 307 -26.54 -25.52 -4.39
N LYS A 308 -27.71 -24.98 -4.76
CA LYS A 308 -27.86 -23.87 -5.74
C LYS A 308 -27.26 -22.53 -5.29
N PHE A 309 -26.90 -22.39 -4.00
CA PHE A 309 -26.32 -21.16 -3.43
C PHE A 309 -24.79 -21.19 -3.31
N GLY A 310 -24.10 -22.18 -3.89
CA GLY A 310 -22.63 -22.27 -3.83
C GLY A 310 -21.88 -21.04 -4.38
N TRP A 311 -22.53 -20.23 -5.22
CA TRP A 311 -21.98 -18.96 -5.70
C TRP A 311 -21.82 -17.90 -4.59
N LEU A 312 -22.66 -17.95 -3.55
CA LEU A 312 -22.65 -17.02 -2.41
C LEU A 312 -21.42 -17.22 -1.53
N THR A 313 -20.88 -18.44 -1.49
CA THR A 313 -19.73 -18.80 -0.66
C THR A 313 -18.51 -17.92 -0.95
N GLY A 314 -18.34 -17.50 -2.19
CA GLY A 314 -17.26 -16.60 -2.59
C GLY A 314 -17.46 -15.16 -2.11
N TYR A 315 -18.70 -14.65 -2.11
CA TYR A 315 -19.01 -13.31 -1.60
C TYR A 315 -18.89 -13.24 -0.06
N VAL A 316 -19.30 -14.30 0.63
CA VAL A 316 -19.07 -14.44 2.08
C VAL A 316 -17.57 -14.45 2.37
N ALA A 317 -16.75 -15.12 1.55
CA ALA A 317 -15.29 -15.08 1.68
C ALA A 317 -14.72 -13.66 1.46
N ILE A 318 -15.27 -12.84 0.55
CA ILE A 318 -14.90 -11.43 0.41
C ILE A 318 -15.20 -10.65 1.70
N LEU A 319 -16.41 -10.81 2.26
CA LEU A 319 -16.79 -10.12 3.49
C LEU A 319 -15.91 -10.54 4.68
N ILE A 320 -15.57 -11.83 4.77
CA ILE A 320 -14.63 -12.34 5.78
C ILE A 320 -13.25 -11.72 5.55
N GLY A 321 -12.70 -11.76 4.33
CA GLY A 321 -11.41 -11.16 4.03
C GLY A 321 -11.35 -9.68 4.42
N ALA A 322 -12.42 -8.93 4.11
CA ALA A 322 -12.56 -7.53 4.50
C ALA A 322 -12.64 -7.37 6.02
N GLY A 323 -13.54 -8.09 6.69
CA GLY A 323 -13.72 -8.07 8.14
C GLY A 323 -12.43 -8.40 8.91
N MET A 324 -11.78 -9.49 8.53
CA MET A 324 -10.54 -9.94 9.15
C MET A 324 -9.43 -8.92 8.94
N THR A 325 -9.34 -8.32 7.75
CA THR A 325 -8.33 -7.30 7.49
C THR A 325 -8.63 -5.97 8.19
N MET A 326 -9.89 -5.58 8.37
CA MET A 326 -10.24 -4.42 9.18
C MET A 326 -9.86 -4.61 10.66
N ILE A 327 -10.03 -5.83 11.19
CA ILE A 327 -9.66 -6.15 12.56
C ILE A 327 -8.14 -6.20 12.72
N ILE A 328 -7.46 -6.83 11.76
CA ILE A 328 -5.99 -6.97 11.75
C ILE A 328 -5.31 -5.68 11.31
N GLN A 329 -5.97 -4.76 10.61
CA GLN A 329 -5.38 -3.54 10.03
C GLN A 329 -4.18 -3.79 9.10
N SER A 330 -3.95 -5.02 8.64
CA SER A 330 -2.85 -5.37 7.75
C SER A 330 -3.24 -6.50 6.79
N SER A 331 -3.40 -6.15 5.51
CA SER A 331 -3.63 -7.12 4.44
C SER A 331 -2.42 -8.00 4.18
N SER A 332 -1.20 -7.47 4.27
CA SER A 332 0.03 -8.25 4.11
C SER A 332 0.12 -9.36 5.15
N VAL A 333 -0.24 -9.12 6.41
CA VAL A 333 -0.25 -10.16 7.46
C VAL A 333 -1.32 -11.22 7.16
N PHE A 334 -2.52 -10.79 6.78
CA PHE A 334 -3.63 -11.69 6.47
C PHE A 334 -3.29 -12.60 5.27
N THR A 335 -2.90 -12.00 4.14
CA THR A 335 -2.56 -12.71 2.90
C THR A 335 -1.30 -13.57 3.03
N SER A 336 -0.26 -13.09 3.73
CA SER A 336 0.95 -13.86 4.03
C SER A 336 0.69 -15.05 4.95
N THR A 337 -0.37 -15.03 5.76
CA THR A 337 -0.76 -16.20 6.55
C THR A 337 -1.48 -17.24 5.68
N LEU A 338 -2.22 -16.79 4.66
CA LEU A 338 -2.92 -17.68 3.72
C LEU A 338 -1.96 -18.40 2.76
N THR A 339 -0.90 -17.75 2.32
CA THR A 339 0.06 -18.32 1.36
C THR A 339 0.69 -19.63 1.80
N PRO A 340 1.22 -19.76 3.04
CA PRO A 340 1.67 -21.04 3.56
C PRO A 340 0.61 -22.13 3.55
N LEU A 341 -0.63 -21.78 3.87
CA LEU A 341 -1.75 -22.71 3.89
C LEU A 341 -2.13 -23.17 2.48
N VAL A 342 -2.01 -22.30 1.48
CA VAL A 342 -2.14 -22.68 0.07
C VAL A 342 -0.99 -23.58 -0.35
N GLY A 343 0.25 -23.27 0.06
CA GLY A 343 1.43 -24.10 -0.18
C GLY A 343 1.24 -25.53 0.30
N VAL A 344 0.82 -25.71 1.54
CA VAL A 344 0.55 -27.03 2.14
C VAL A 344 -0.75 -27.68 1.61
N GLY A 345 -1.56 -26.94 0.84
CA GLY A 345 -2.80 -27.44 0.24
C GLY A 345 -4.01 -27.46 1.17
N ILE A 346 -3.92 -26.81 2.33
CA ILE A 346 -5.03 -26.63 3.27
C ILE A 346 -6.07 -25.66 2.69
N VAL A 347 -5.63 -24.64 1.94
CA VAL A 347 -6.49 -23.66 1.26
C VAL A 347 -6.30 -23.83 -0.25
N SER A 348 -7.37 -23.92 -1.02
CA SER A 348 -7.27 -23.87 -2.48
C SER A 348 -7.04 -22.44 -2.97
N MET A 349 -6.38 -22.28 -4.12
CA MET A 349 -6.14 -20.97 -4.70
C MET A 349 -7.46 -20.25 -5.05
N GLU A 350 -8.48 -21.00 -5.46
CA GLU A 350 -9.84 -20.54 -5.73
C GLU A 350 -10.51 -19.97 -4.48
N ARG A 351 -10.22 -20.52 -3.30
CA ARG A 351 -10.74 -20.05 -2.02
C ARG A 351 -9.96 -18.86 -1.49
N MET A 352 -8.65 -18.83 -1.72
CA MET A 352 -7.81 -17.70 -1.38
C MET A 352 -8.19 -16.44 -2.16
N PHE A 353 -8.56 -16.56 -3.43
CA PHE A 353 -8.87 -15.42 -4.29
C PHE A 353 -9.90 -14.43 -3.70
N PRO A 354 -11.14 -14.82 -3.34
CA PRO A 354 -12.10 -13.91 -2.74
C PRO A 354 -11.67 -13.38 -1.38
N LEU A 355 -10.94 -14.17 -0.57
CA LEU A 355 -10.40 -13.70 0.72
C LEU A 355 -9.40 -12.55 0.51
N THR A 356 -8.55 -12.66 -0.50
CA THR A 356 -7.57 -11.65 -0.88
C THR A 356 -8.23 -10.36 -1.39
N ILE A 357 -9.24 -10.48 -2.26
CA ILE A 357 -10.03 -9.30 -2.72
C ILE A 357 -10.71 -8.62 -1.53
N GLY A 358 -11.30 -9.42 -0.63
CA GLY A 358 -11.84 -8.91 0.63
C GLY A 358 -10.79 -8.15 1.43
N SER A 359 -9.58 -8.71 1.55
CA SER A 359 -8.47 -8.08 2.29
C SER A 359 -8.06 -6.71 1.73
N ASN A 360 -8.06 -6.57 0.40
CA ASN A 360 -7.87 -5.28 -0.26
C ASN A 360 -8.91 -4.24 0.15
N ILE A 361 -10.20 -4.62 0.15
CA ILE A 361 -11.28 -3.75 0.62
C ILE A 361 -11.08 -3.42 2.11
N GLY A 362 -10.79 -4.41 2.95
CA GLY A 362 -10.63 -4.20 4.40
C GLY A 362 -9.49 -3.25 4.76
N THR A 363 -8.40 -3.23 3.99
CA THR A 363 -7.25 -2.33 4.22
C THR A 363 -7.61 -0.85 4.05
N THR A 364 -8.64 -0.56 3.24
CA THR A 364 -9.05 0.83 2.97
C THR A 364 -9.57 1.55 4.21
N VAL A 365 -10.05 0.80 5.21
CA VAL A 365 -10.45 1.35 6.50
C VAL A 365 -9.30 2.02 7.22
N THR A 366 -8.06 1.54 7.06
CA THR A 366 -6.88 2.20 7.65
C THR A 366 -6.72 3.61 7.10
N GLY A 367 -6.93 3.80 5.79
CA GLY A 367 -6.91 5.11 5.15
C GLY A 367 -8.03 6.03 5.66
N ILE A 368 -9.24 5.49 5.84
CA ILE A 368 -10.37 6.25 6.39
C ILE A 368 -10.10 6.68 7.83
N LEU A 369 -9.56 5.79 8.67
CA LEU A 369 -9.19 6.12 10.05
C LEU A 369 -8.07 7.18 10.08
N ALA A 370 -7.08 7.07 9.21
CA ALA A 370 -6.03 8.07 9.04
C ALA A 370 -6.61 9.43 8.64
N ALA A 371 -7.54 9.45 7.67
CA ALA A 371 -8.19 10.68 7.23
C ALA A 371 -8.99 11.36 8.34
N LEU A 372 -9.73 10.58 9.14
CA LEU A 372 -10.56 11.08 10.25
C LEU A 372 -9.73 11.59 11.44
N ALA A 373 -8.44 11.25 11.52
CA ALA A 373 -7.56 11.74 12.58
C ALA A 373 -6.98 13.14 12.32
N VAL A 374 -7.09 13.65 11.08
CA VAL A 374 -6.49 14.94 10.68
C VAL A 374 -7.44 16.12 11.00
N SER A 375 -6.89 17.34 11.02
CA SER A 375 -7.63 18.56 11.37
C SER A 375 -8.81 18.87 10.42
N GLU A 376 -9.85 19.54 10.93
CA GLU A 376 -11.09 19.84 10.19
C GLU A 376 -10.86 20.58 8.86
N SER A 377 -9.88 21.49 8.81
CA SER A 377 -9.56 22.24 7.59
C SER A 377 -8.97 21.39 6.47
N GLN A 378 -8.52 20.17 6.79
CA GLN A 378 -7.83 19.26 5.87
C GLN A 378 -8.61 17.97 5.64
N VAL A 379 -9.63 17.69 6.48
CA VAL A 379 -10.35 16.41 6.48
C VAL A 379 -11.05 16.13 5.15
N HIS A 380 -11.52 17.17 4.44
CA HIS A 380 -12.14 17.01 3.12
C HIS A 380 -11.15 16.39 2.12
N LEU A 381 -9.91 16.87 2.10
CA LEU A 381 -8.87 16.36 1.21
C LEU A 381 -8.43 14.95 1.62
N THR A 382 -8.16 14.73 2.90
CA THR A 382 -7.70 13.43 3.41
C THR A 382 -8.77 12.34 3.25
N LEU A 383 -10.04 12.68 3.51
CA LEU A 383 -11.15 11.74 3.35
C LEU A 383 -11.42 11.44 1.89
N GLN A 384 -11.32 12.43 0.99
CA GLN A 384 -11.45 12.19 -0.44
C GLN A 384 -10.40 11.16 -0.91
N VAL A 385 -9.14 11.33 -0.51
CA VAL A 385 -8.04 10.41 -0.83
C VAL A 385 -8.31 8.99 -0.27
N ALA A 386 -8.76 8.90 0.97
CA ALA A 386 -9.13 7.62 1.58
C ALA A 386 -10.32 6.94 0.86
N LEU A 387 -11.31 7.72 0.42
CA LEU A 387 -12.42 7.20 -0.37
C LEU A 387 -11.99 6.80 -1.78
N CYS A 388 -11.04 7.49 -2.40
CA CYS A 388 -10.45 7.04 -3.68
C CYS A 388 -9.86 5.64 -3.53
N HIS A 389 -9.17 5.36 -2.41
CA HIS A 389 -8.65 4.03 -2.12
C HIS A 389 -9.75 2.98 -1.96
N LEU A 390 -10.83 3.30 -1.23
CA LEU A 390 -11.98 2.41 -1.06
C LEU A 390 -12.66 2.11 -2.41
N PHE A 391 -13.01 3.14 -3.17
CA PHE A 391 -13.74 3.00 -4.42
C PHE A 391 -12.91 2.39 -5.53
N PHE A 392 -11.59 2.58 -5.55
CA PHE A 392 -10.69 1.84 -6.45
C PHE A 392 -10.81 0.33 -6.22
N ASN A 393 -10.66 -0.12 -4.97
CA ASN A 393 -10.74 -1.54 -4.63
C ASN A 393 -12.13 -2.13 -4.85
N LEU A 394 -13.18 -1.36 -4.54
CA LEU A 394 -14.56 -1.77 -4.78
C LEU A 394 -14.86 -1.87 -6.29
N SER A 395 -14.44 -0.88 -7.08
CA SER A 395 -14.61 -0.88 -8.55
C SER A 395 -13.90 -2.09 -9.17
N GLY A 396 -12.66 -2.37 -8.77
CA GLY A 396 -11.92 -3.54 -9.25
C GLY A 396 -12.60 -4.86 -8.87
N THR A 397 -13.14 -4.94 -7.65
CA THR A 397 -13.92 -6.11 -7.20
C THR A 397 -15.16 -6.31 -8.05
N VAL A 398 -15.97 -5.25 -8.25
CA VAL A 398 -17.20 -5.29 -9.05
C VAL A 398 -16.91 -5.60 -10.52
N LEU A 399 -15.77 -5.15 -11.05
CA LEU A 399 -15.38 -5.40 -12.43
C LEU A 399 -14.99 -6.86 -12.66
N PHE A 400 -14.11 -7.43 -11.83
CA PHE A 400 -13.50 -8.73 -12.12
C PHE A 400 -14.14 -9.91 -11.42
N TYR A 401 -14.81 -9.71 -10.27
CA TYR A 401 -15.31 -10.83 -9.47
C TYR A 401 -16.70 -11.32 -9.88
N PRO A 402 -17.75 -10.49 -10.05
CA PRO A 402 -19.10 -10.96 -10.38
C PRO A 402 -19.18 -11.77 -11.68
N ILE A 403 -18.43 -11.37 -12.70
CA ILE A 403 -18.46 -12.00 -14.03
C ILE A 403 -17.61 -13.28 -14.01
N PRO A 404 -18.21 -14.48 -14.19
CA PRO A 404 -17.49 -15.76 -14.01
C PRO A 404 -16.29 -15.95 -14.94
N PHE A 405 -16.34 -15.41 -16.16
CA PHE A 405 -15.24 -15.44 -17.09
C PHE A 405 -14.05 -14.60 -16.60
N LEU A 406 -14.31 -13.35 -16.19
CA LEU A 406 -13.27 -12.44 -15.69
C LEU A 406 -12.65 -12.96 -14.39
N ARG A 407 -13.45 -13.56 -13.49
CA ARG A 407 -12.98 -14.16 -12.24
C ARG A 407 -11.93 -15.26 -12.46
N LYS A 408 -12.03 -16.01 -13.56
CA LYS A 408 -11.11 -17.12 -13.87
C LYS A 408 -9.75 -16.65 -14.37
N ILE A 409 -9.65 -15.42 -14.92
CA ILE A 409 -8.42 -14.90 -15.51
C ILE A 409 -7.30 -14.77 -14.45
N PRO A 410 -7.50 -14.09 -13.30
CA PRO A 410 -6.46 -14.00 -12.26
C PRO A 410 -6.00 -15.36 -11.74
N ILE A 411 -6.95 -16.29 -11.52
CA ILE A 411 -6.67 -17.64 -11.05
C ILE A 411 -5.78 -18.40 -12.05
N TYR A 412 -6.10 -18.31 -13.35
CA TYR A 412 -5.34 -19.00 -14.38
C TYR A 412 -3.92 -18.45 -14.51
N LEU A 413 -3.77 -17.13 -14.57
CA LEU A 413 -2.45 -16.48 -14.66
C LEU A 413 -1.58 -16.80 -13.44
N ALA A 414 -2.16 -16.76 -12.24
CA ALA A 414 -1.47 -17.10 -11.00
C ALA A 414 -1.03 -18.58 -10.96
N LYS A 415 -1.88 -19.51 -11.40
CA LYS A 415 -1.51 -20.93 -11.56
C LYS A 415 -0.36 -21.11 -12.55
N SER A 416 -0.36 -20.36 -13.66
CA SER A 416 0.71 -20.41 -14.64
C SER A 416 2.04 -19.95 -14.05
N LEU A 417 2.04 -18.84 -13.30
CA LEU A 417 3.22 -18.35 -12.59
C LEU A 417 3.73 -19.36 -11.56
N GLY A 418 2.82 -19.96 -10.77
CA GLY A 418 3.18 -21.04 -9.84
C GLY A 418 3.75 -22.28 -10.52
N ASN A 419 3.15 -22.73 -11.62
CA ASN A 419 3.68 -23.88 -12.38
C ASN A 419 5.08 -23.60 -12.94
N THR A 420 5.35 -22.35 -13.32
CA THR A 420 6.68 -21.92 -13.78
C THR A 420 7.71 -22.02 -12.65
N THR A 421 7.38 -21.64 -11.42
CA THR A 421 8.31 -21.74 -10.28
C THR A 421 8.58 -23.17 -9.83
N ALA A 422 7.65 -24.10 -10.10
CA ALA A 422 7.87 -25.53 -9.89
C ALA A 422 8.95 -26.11 -10.81
N GLN A 423 9.07 -25.56 -12.02
CA GLN A 423 10.10 -25.92 -13.00
C GLN A 423 11.39 -25.15 -12.76
N TYR A 424 11.31 -23.82 -12.60
CA TYR A 424 12.42 -22.89 -12.51
C TYR A 424 12.38 -22.09 -11.20
N ARG A 425 13.03 -22.59 -10.14
CA ARG A 425 12.92 -21.94 -8.81
C ARG A 425 13.43 -20.50 -8.77
N TRP A 426 14.48 -20.20 -9.54
CA TRP A 426 15.06 -18.84 -9.62
C TRP A 426 14.08 -17.83 -10.23
N PHE A 427 13.08 -18.29 -11.00
CA PHE A 427 12.07 -17.43 -11.61
C PHE A 427 11.36 -16.56 -10.58
N ALA A 428 11.09 -17.09 -9.39
CA ALA A 428 10.40 -16.32 -8.34
C ALA A 428 11.19 -15.10 -7.86
N ILE A 429 12.52 -15.20 -7.78
CA ILE A 429 13.40 -14.08 -7.39
C ILE A 429 13.45 -13.05 -8.52
N VAL A 430 13.61 -13.52 -9.76
CA VAL A 430 13.59 -12.65 -10.95
C VAL A 430 12.25 -11.96 -11.10
N TYR A 431 11.15 -12.66 -10.84
CA TYR A 431 9.81 -12.10 -10.81
C TYR A 431 9.69 -11.01 -9.76
N LEU A 432 10.14 -11.26 -8.52
CA LEU A 432 10.07 -10.28 -7.44
C LEU A 432 10.86 -9.02 -7.76
N VAL A 433 12.13 -9.17 -8.18
CA VAL A 433 13.01 -8.03 -8.49
C VAL A 433 12.52 -7.32 -9.76
N GLY A 434 12.15 -8.10 -10.77
CA GLY A 434 11.65 -7.61 -12.05
C GLY A 434 10.36 -6.82 -11.89
N MET A 435 9.34 -7.40 -11.27
CA MET A 435 7.99 -6.85 -11.23
C MET A 435 7.85 -5.67 -10.25
N PHE A 436 8.56 -5.69 -9.12
CA PHE A 436 8.37 -4.69 -8.06
C PHE A 436 9.47 -3.64 -7.98
N PHE A 437 10.60 -3.83 -8.65
CA PHE A 437 11.70 -2.86 -8.64
C PHE A 437 12.12 -2.44 -10.05
N LEU A 438 12.53 -3.37 -10.91
CA LEU A 438 13.08 -3.03 -12.23
C LEU A 438 12.02 -2.48 -13.19
N LEU A 439 10.86 -3.13 -13.29
CA LEU A 439 9.78 -2.68 -14.15
C LEU A 439 9.25 -1.33 -13.68
N PRO A 440 8.94 -1.11 -12.38
CA PRO A 440 8.52 0.21 -11.93
C PRO A 440 9.57 1.30 -12.15
N ALA A 441 10.85 1.00 -11.91
CA ALA A 441 11.93 1.95 -12.19
C ALA A 441 12.06 2.28 -13.68
N ALA A 442 11.92 1.28 -14.57
CA ALA A 442 11.96 1.48 -16.01
C ALA A 442 10.79 2.33 -16.51
N PHE A 443 9.56 2.02 -16.08
CA PHE A 443 8.39 2.84 -16.43
C PHE A 443 8.49 4.24 -15.84
N PHE A 444 9.00 4.39 -14.62
CA PHE A 444 9.27 5.69 -14.02
C PHE A 444 10.25 6.49 -14.88
N ALA A 445 11.41 5.92 -15.21
CA ALA A 445 12.42 6.56 -16.06
C ALA A 445 11.88 6.92 -17.45
N LEU A 446 11.17 6.01 -18.12
CA LEU A 446 10.54 6.26 -19.42
C LEU A 446 9.50 7.38 -19.35
N SER A 447 8.73 7.44 -18.27
CA SER A 447 7.71 8.47 -18.06
C SER A 447 8.30 9.87 -17.83
N GLN A 448 9.59 9.97 -17.48
CA GLN A 448 10.30 11.25 -17.40
C GLN A 448 10.75 11.77 -18.77
N GLY A 449 10.81 10.91 -19.80
CA GLY A 449 11.18 11.31 -21.17
C GLY A 449 10.10 12.12 -21.90
N GLY A 450 9.00 12.46 -21.23
CA GLY A 450 7.84 13.14 -21.79
C GLY A 450 6.89 12.20 -22.55
N PRO A 451 5.68 12.68 -22.91
CA PRO A 451 4.65 11.85 -23.53
C PRO A 451 5.07 11.24 -24.87
N VAL A 452 5.87 11.96 -25.67
CA VAL A 452 6.32 11.51 -26.99
C VAL A 452 7.23 10.29 -26.86
N VAL A 453 8.25 10.34 -26.00
CA VAL A 453 9.16 9.21 -25.77
C VAL A 453 8.39 8.03 -25.16
N PHE A 454 7.52 8.30 -24.19
CA PHE A 454 6.70 7.27 -23.56
C PHE A 454 5.81 6.54 -24.57
N MET A 455 5.14 7.27 -25.47
CA MET A 455 4.34 6.67 -26.54
C MET A 455 5.19 5.98 -27.61
N ALA A 456 6.32 6.57 -28.00
CA ALA A 456 7.22 6.00 -29.01
C ALA A 456 7.81 4.65 -28.59
N VAL A 457 8.10 4.46 -27.30
CA VAL A 457 8.57 3.17 -26.76
C VAL A 457 7.40 2.26 -26.38
N GLY A 458 6.35 2.83 -25.77
CA GLY A 458 5.21 2.10 -25.24
C GLY A 458 4.31 1.48 -26.32
N ILE A 459 4.03 2.17 -27.42
CA ILE A 459 3.15 1.68 -28.49
C ILE A 459 3.75 0.46 -29.18
N PRO A 460 5.03 0.44 -29.64
CA PRO A 460 5.63 -0.76 -30.21
C PRO A 460 5.63 -1.93 -29.24
N PHE A 461 6.01 -1.70 -27.98
CA PHE A 461 6.02 -2.75 -26.95
C PHE A 461 4.62 -3.35 -26.72
N LEU A 462 3.60 -2.50 -26.57
CA LEU A 462 2.21 -2.93 -26.40
C LEU A 462 1.70 -3.66 -27.63
N THR A 463 2.05 -3.19 -28.83
CA THR A 463 1.67 -3.83 -30.10
C THR A 463 2.26 -5.24 -30.19
N VAL A 464 3.54 -5.41 -29.89
CA VAL A 464 4.19 -6.72 -29.83
C VAL A 464 3.52 -7.61 -28.79
N LEU A 465 3.25 -7.09 -27.58
CA LEU A 465 2.59 -7.85 -26.52
C LEU A 465 1.19 -8.33 -26.95
N VAL A 466 0.39 -7.45 -27.55
CA VAL A 466 -0.96 -7.79 -28.06
C VAL A 466 -0.86 -8.82 -29.17
N ILE A 467 0.08 -8.68 -30.11
CA ILE A 467 0.31 -9.67 -31.17
C ILE A 467 0.67 -11.03 -30.57
N VAL A 468 1.61 -11.08 -29.61
CA VAL A 468 2.02 -12.33 -28.94
C VAL A 468 0.83 -12.98 -28.23
N ILE A 469 0.02 -12.20 -27.50
CA ILE A 469 -1.19 -12.71 -26.83
C ILE A 469 -2.19 -13.25 -27.85
N LEU A 470 -2.48 -12.50 -28.92
CA LEU A 470 -3.42 -12.92 -29.97
C LEU A 470 -2.95 -14.18 -30.68
N VAL A 471 -1.66 -14.25 -31.04
CA VAL A 471 -1.06 -15.44 -31.65
C VAL A 471 -1.16 -16.63 -30.71
N ASN A 472 -0.84 -16.49 -29.42
CA ASN A 472 -0.98 -17.58 -28.44
C ASN A 472 -2.43 -18.05 -28.30
N ILE A 473 -3.40 -17.12 -28.30
CA ILE A 473 -4.83 -17.48 -28.27
C ILE A 473 -5.22 -18.23 -29.54
N LEU A 474 -4.77 -17.77 -30.71
CA LEU A 474 -5.06 -18.41 -32.00
C LEU A 474 -4.37 -19.77 -32.14
N GLN A 475 -3.16 -19.95 -31.63
CA GLN A 475 -2.47 -21.25 -31.60
C GLN A 475 -3.29 -22.31 -30.85
N VAL A 476 -3.98 -21.91 -29.77
CA VAL A 476 -4.79 -22.84 -28.96
C VAL A 476 -6.21 -23.01 -29.54
N LYS A 477 -6.88 -21.92 -29.95
CA LYS A 477 -8.30 -21.96 -30.35
C LYS A 477 -8.52 -22.25 -31.83
N ALA A 478 -7.64 -21.79 -32.71
CA ALA A 478 -7.80 -21.86 -34.16
C ALA A 478 -6.43 -21.91 -34.88
N PRO A 479 -5.61 -22.96 -34.66
CA PRO A 479 -4.26 -23.04 -35.22
C PRO A 479 -4.24 -23.04 -36.75
N GLN A 480 -5.35 -23.41 -37.39
CA GLN A 480 -5.49 -23.42 -38.84
C GLN A 480 -5.53 -22.02 -39.44
N CYS A 481 -5.97 -21.01 -38.68
CA CYS A 481 -6.00 -19.59 -39.11
C CYS A 481 -4.62 -18.93 -39.09
N LEU A 482 -3.60 -19.57 -38.49
CA LEU A 482 -2.24 -19.06 -38.46
C LEU A 482 -1.38 -19.65 -39.58
N PRO A 483 -0.50 -18.83 -40.21
CA PRO A 483 0.50 -19.35 -41.15
C PRO A 483 1.42 -20.34 -40.42
N LYS A 484 1.96 -21.32 -41.17
CA LYS A 484 2.70 -22.47 -40.60
C LYS A 484 3.81 -22.05 -39.60
N GLN A 485 4.48 -20.93 -39.85
CA GLN A 485 5.55 -20.38 -39.00
C GLN A 485 5.05 -19.84 -37.65
N LEU A 486 3.83 -19.29 -37.56
CA LEU A 486 3.28 -18.73 -36.33
C LEU A 486 2.46 -19.74 -35.52
N ARG A 487 2.32 -20.98 -36.00
CA ARG A 487 1.65 -22.06 -35.26
C ARG A 487 2.46 -22.53 -34.05
N THR A 488 3.77 -22.36 -34.09
CA THR A 488 4.68 -22.60 -32.96
C THR A 488 5.72 -21.49 -32.92
N TRP A 489 6.27 -21.20 -31.75
CA TRP A 489 7.36 -20.23 -31.62
C TRP A 489 8.74 -20.80 -31.96
N ASN A 490 8.82 -22.00 -32.54
CA ASN A 490 10.07 -22.70 -32.84
C ASN A 490 10.96 -22.00 -33.87
N PHE A 491 10.40 -21.07 -34.66
CA PHE A 491 11.19 -20.25 -35.57
C PHE A 491 12.03 -19.19 -34.84
N LEU A 492 11.67 -18.83 -33.61
CA LEU A 492 12.45 -17.92 -32.79
C LEU A 492 13.60 -18.66 -32.09
N PRO A 493 14.73 -17.99 -31.86
CA PRO A 493 15.79 -18.52 -31.00
C PRO A 493 15.26 -19.03 -29.66
N ASN A 494 15.76 -20.16 -29.18
CA ASN A 494 15.27 -20.83 -27.97
C ASN A 494 15.20 -19.94 -26.72
N TRP A 495 16.06 -18.92 -26.61
CA TRP A 495 16.08 -17.98 -25.49
C TRP A 495 14.91 -16.96 -25.49
N LEU A 496 14.16 -16.85 -26.58
CA LEU A 496 12.98 -15.98 -26.68
C LEU A 496 11.67 -16.68 -26.32
N HIS A 497 11.61 -18.02 -26.38
CA HIS A 497 10.38 -18.79 -26.15
C HIS A 497 10.51 -19.91 -25.11
N SER A 498 11.72 -20.20 -24.62
CA SER A 498 11.97 -21.16 -23.54
C SER A 498 12.88 -20.57 -22.46
N LEU A 499 12.60 -20.92 -21.20
CA LEU A 499 13.44 -20.56 -20.04
C LEU A 499 14.62 -21.53 -19.83
N GLU A 500 14.63 -22.66 -20.54
CA GLU A 500 15.63 -23.73 -20.39
C GLU A 500 17.09 -23.28 -20.64
N PRO A 501 17.40 -22.40 -21.62
CA PRO A 501 18.76 -21.91 -21.81
C PRO A 501 19.26 -21.09 -20.60
N TYR A 502 18.40 -20.25 -20.02
CA TYR A 502 18.74 -19.46 -18.83
C TYR A 502 18.88 -20.34 -17.60
N ASP A 503 18.00 -21.35 -17.46
CA ASP A 503 18.09 -22.30 -16.35
C ASP A 503 19.42 -23.05 -16.37
N ARG A 504 19.91 -23.49 -17.53
CA ARG A 504 21.23 -24.13 -17.64
C ARG A 504 22.37 -23.23 -17.15
N VAL A 505 22.31 -21.93 -17.43
CA VAL A 505 23.34 -20.96 -16.99
C VAL A 505 23.21 -20.71 -15.48
N ILE A 506 22.01 -20.41 -14.99
CA ILE A 506 21.74 -20.08 -13.59
C ILE A 506 22.00 -21.30 -12.70
N SER A 507 21.58 -22.50 -13.12
CA SER A 507 21.84 -23.74 -12.41
C SER A 507 23.34 -24.05 -12.34
N LYS A 508 24.14 -23.78 -13.39
CA LYS A 508 25.62 -23.88 -13.29
C LYS A 508 26.20 -22.93 -12.26
N ILE A 509 25.74 -21.67 -12.21
CA ILE A 509 26.19 -20.67 -11.25
C ILE A 509 25.80 -21.05 -9.81
N LEU A 510 24.58 -21.53 -9.60
CA LEU A 510 24.08 -21.96 -8.30
C LEU A 510 24.70 -23.30 -7.84
N CYS A 511 24.87 -24.27 -8.73
CA CYS A 511 25.55 -25.54 -8.44
C CYS A 511 27.05 -25.35 -8.14
N MET A 512 27.75 -24.42 -8.79
CA MET A 512 29.14 -24.10 -8.44
C MET A 512 29.28 -23.64 -6.98
N LYS A 513 28.26 -22.97 -6.41
CA LYS A 513 28.22 -22.64 -4.98
C LYS A 513 27.85 -23.82 -4.08
N CYS A 514 26.98 -24.74 -4.53
CA CYS A 514 26.66 -25.95 -3.76
C CYS A 514 27.83 -26.94 -3.70
N CYS A 515 28.59 -27.13 -4.78
CA CYS A 515 29.79 -27.98 -4.78
C CYS A 515 30.93 -27.38 -3.94
N ARG A 516 31.06 -26.04 -3.89
CA ARG A 516 32.06 -25.36 -3.04
C ARG A 516 31.75 -25.45 -1.54
N ASN A 517 30.48 -25.62 -1.15
CA ASN A 517 30.08 -25.79 0.26
C ASN A 517 30.04 -27.26 0.72
N GLN A 518 30.08 -28.24 -0.19
CA GLN A 518 30.29 -29.65 0.17
C GLN A 518 31.79 -29.97 0.35
N GLY A 519 32.68 -29.32 -0.40
CA GLY A 519 34.13 -29.53 -0.26
C GLY A 519 34.78 -29.00 1.03
N HIS A 520 34.05 -28.28 1.89
CA HIS A 520 34.60 -27.77 3.16
C HIS A 520 34.12 -28.54 4.40
N LYS A 521 33.16 -29.47 4.27
CA LYS A 521 32.63 -30.26 5.41
C LYS A 521 33.26 -31.64 5.58
N ASP A 522 34.20 -32.03 4.72
CA ASP A 522 34.84 -33.34 4.79
C ASP A 522 36.22 -33.37 5.48
N ASN A 523 36.67 -32.26 6.09
CA ASN A 523 38.00 -32.18 6.75
C ASN A 523 37.99 -32.08 8.28
N PHE A 524 36.89 -32.40 8.97
CA PHE A 524 36.91 -32.62 10.42
C PHE A 524 36.16 -33.91 10.80
N LYS A 525 36.84 -35.02 10.53
CA LYS A 525 36.66 -36.30 11.25
C LYS A 525 38.06 -36.84 11.58
N ILE A 526 38.58 -36.43 12.73
CA ILE A 526 39.22 -37.30 13.73
C ILE A 526 38.72 -36.81 15.09
#